data_AF-A0A7C2R1U9-F1
#
_entry.id   AF-A0A7C2R1U9-F1
#
_cell.length_a   1.000
_cell.length_b   1.000
_cell.length_c   1.000
_cell.angle_alpha   90.00
_cell.angle_beta   90.00
_cell.angle_gamma   90.00
#
_symmetry.space_group_name_H-M   'P 1'
#
loop_
_entity.id
_entity.type
_entity.pdbx_description
1 polymer ?
#
loop_
_entity_poly.entity_id
_entity_poly.type
_entity_poly.pdbx_seq_one_letter_code
_entity_poly.pdbx_strand_id
1 'polypeptide(L)'
;MEQEFESNEIIDRLPAHLKQFIKPQNYEDYTPINQAVWRYVMRKNVEYLSQVAHSSYLDGLKQTGISIDHIPNMYGMNRILKEIGWAAVAVDGFIPPAAFMEFQAYNVLVIASDIRQLDHIEYTPAPDIIHEGAG
;
A
#
# COMPACT_ATOMS: atom_id res chain seq x y z
N MET A 1 14.26 12.06 -16.11
CA MET A 1 14.69 10.75 -15.58
C MET A 1 13.42 10.00 -15.27
N GLU A 2 13.15 8.90 -15.99
CA GLU A 2 12.11 7.96 -15.57
C GLU A 2 12.54 7.45 -14.18
N GLN A 3 11.73 7.73 -13.17
CA GLN A 3 11.93 7.16 -11.85
C GLN A 3 11.58 5.68 -11.95
N GLU A 4 12.59 4.82 -11.86
CA GLU A 4 12.41 3.37 -11.86
C GLU A 4 11.87 2.94 -10.49
N PHE A 5 10.82 2.09 -10.50
CA PHE A 5 10.40 1.39 -9.28
C PHE A 5 11.38 0.25 -8.99
N GLU A 6 11.56 -0.08 -7.72
CA GLU A 6 12.40 -1.22 -7.36
C GLU A 6 11.67 -2.54 -7.64
N SER A 7 12.26 -3.37 -8.52
CA SER A 7 11.68 -4.64 -8.94
C SER A 7 12.16 -5.82 -8.09
N ASN A 8 11.46 -6.95 -8.21
CA ASN A 8 11.85 -8.23 -7.67
C ASN A 8 11.34 -9.38 -8.57
N GLU A 9 11.72 -10.61 -8.25
CA GLU A 9 11.37 -11.81 -9.05
C GLU A 9 9.86 -12.01 -9.26
N ILE A 10 9.00 -11.47 -8.39
CA ILE A 10 7.53 -11.56 -8.51
C ILE A 10 7.04 -10.48 -9.47
N ILE A 11 7.49 -9.23 -9.29
CA ILE A 11 7.14 -8.09 -10.15
C ILE A 11 7.66 -8.31 -11.58
N ASP A 12 8.82 -8.95 -11.74
CA ASP A 12 9.42 -9.24 -13.04
C ASP A 12 8.55 -10.17 -13.91
N ARG A 13 7.75 -11.05 -13.28
CA ARG A 13 6.84 -11.98 -13.97
C ARG A 13 5.59 -11.31 -14.52
N LEU A 14 5.31 -10.07 -14.11
CA LEU A 14 4.12 -9.36 -14.59
C LEU A 14 4.19 -9.13 -16.10
N PRO A 15 3.09 -9.34 -16.82
CA PRO A 15 3.00 -9.00 -18.23
C PRO A 15 3.09 -7.49 -18.44
N ALA A 16 3.53 -7.07 -19.63
CA ALA A 16 3.74 -5.66 -19.95
C ALA A 16 2.49 -4.79 -19.77
N HIS A 17 1.30 -5.35 -20.04
CA HIS A 17 0.03 -4.64 -19.89
C HIS A 17 -0.36 -4.39 -18.43
N LEU A 18 0.25 -5.08 -17.46
CA LEU A 18 0.10 -4.73 -16.05
C LEU A 18 1.19 -3.76 -15.59
N LYS A 19 2.44 -3.95 -16.04
CA LYS A 19 3.57 -3.09 -15.68
C LYS A 19 3.34 -1.61 -16.02
N GLN A 20 2.53 -1.31 -17.05
CA GLN A 20 2.17 0.07 -17.40
C GLN A 20 1.43 0.84 -16.28
N PHE A 21 0.80 0.14 -15.34
CA PHE A 21 0.11 0.77 -14.21
C PHE A 21 1.04 1.06 -13.02
N ILE A 22 2.20 0.38 -12.96
CA ILE A 22 3.15 0.52 -11.86
C ILE A 22 3.81 1.88 -11.93
N LYS A 23 3.90 2.53 -10.78
CA LYS A 23 4.62 3.78 -10.60
C LYS A 23 5.63 3.72 -9.46
N PRO A 24 6.71 4.51 -9.55
CA PRO A 24 7.63 4.70 -8.44
C PRO A 24 6.91 5.39 -7.28
N GLN A 25 7.13 4.91 -6.05
CA GLN A 25 6.70 5.61 -4.85
C GLN A 25 7.75 6.68 -4.49
N ASN A 26 7.44 7.93 -4.79
CA ASN A 26 8.29 9.06 -4.39
C ASN A 26 8.08 9.38 -2.93
N TYR A 27 8.77 8.64 -2.05
CA TYR A 27 8.55 8.72 -0.61
C TYR A 27 8.81 10.13 -0.03
N GLU A 28 9.72 10.90 -0.63
CA GLU A 28 10.02 12.29 -0.24
C GLU A 28 8.86 13.27 -0.50
N ASP A 29 7.88 12.89 -1.33
CA ASP A 29 6.69 13.72 -1.58
C ASP A 29 5.72 13.69 -0.39
N TYR A 30 5.86 12.74 0.54
CA TYR A 30 5.05 12.71 1.76
C TYR A 30 5.48 13.80 2.73
N THR A 31 4.66 14.83 2.82
CA THR A 31 4.86 15.94 3.76
C THR A 31 4.74 15.49 5.22
N PRO A 32 5.22 16.30 6.18
CA PRO A 32 4.97 16.05 7.61
C PRO A 32 3.48 15.94 7.96
N ILE A 33 2.60 16.64 7.22
CA ILE A 33 1.15 16.55 7.39
C ILE A 33 0.65 15.17 6.95
N ASN A 34 1.11 14.67 5.80
CA ASN A 34 0.77 13.32 5.32
C ASN A 34 1.17 12.25 6.34
N GLN A 35 2.39 12.33 6.87
CA GLN A 35 2.86 11.41 7.91
C GLN A 35 2.01 11.51 9.19
N ALA A 36 1.53 12.71 9.55
CA ALA A 36 0.65 12.90 10.72
C ALA A 36 -0.77 12.33 10.48
N VAL A 37 -1.34 12.50 9.29
CA VAL A 37 -2.62 11.91 8.88
C VAL A 37 -2.54 10.38 8.98
N TRP A 38 -1.50 9.78 8.41
CA TRP A 38 -1.25 8.34 8.51
C TRP A 38 -1.25 7.86 9.96
N ARG A 39 -0.39 8.47 10.80
CA ARG A 39 -0.28 8.11 12.22
C ARG A 39 -1.61 8.20 12.96
N TYR A 40 -2.35 9.28 12.72
CA TYR A 40 -3.62 9.50 13.38
C TYR A 40 -4.62 8.39 13.02
N VAL A 41 -4.81 8.14 11.72
CA VAL A 41 -5.77 7.14 11.24
C VAL A 41 -5.35 5.73 11.64
N MET A 42 -4.07 5.36 11.50
CA MET A 42 -3.58 4.04 11.88
C MET A 42 -3.74 3.75 13.37
N ARG A 43 -3.50 4.73 14.24
CA ARG A 43 -3.73 4.55 15.70
C ARG A 43 -5.20 4.28 16.00
N LYS A 44 -6.11 5.03 15.36
CA LYS A 44 -7.56 4.81 15.51
C LYS A 44 -8.00 3.46 14.96
N ASN A 45 -7.51 3.08 13.77
CA ASN A 45 -7.82 1.79 13.15
C ASN A 45 -7.34 0.63 14.01
N VAL A 46 -6.08 0.64 14.46
CA VAL A 46 -5.53 -0.45 15.28
C VAL A 46 -6.22 -0.53 16.64
N GLU A 47 -6.49 0.61 17.30
CA GLU A 47 -7.23 0.65 18.57
C GLU A 47 -8.61 -0.01 18.44
N TYR A 48 -9.37 0.35 17.40
CA TYR A 48 -10.71 -0.18 17.19
C TYR A 48 -10.73 -1.62 16.66
N LEU A 49 -9.99 -1.88 15.57
CA LEU A 49 -10.00 -3.18 14.89
C LEU A 49 -9.36 -4.28 15.73
N SER A 50 -8.47 -3.96 16.67
CA SER A 50 -7.97 -4.96 17.63
C SER A 50 -9.06 -5.61 18.48
N GLN A 51 -10.22 -4.96 18.62
CA GLN A 51 -11.34 -5.43 19.42
C GLN A 51 -12.41 -6.14 18.60
N VAL A 52 -12.56 -5.78 17.31
CA VAL A 52 -13.69 -6.22 16.47
C VAL A 52 -13.29 -7.02 15.24
N ALA A 53 -12.07 -6.85 14.73
CA ALA A 53 -11.60 -7.61 13.58
C ALA A 53 -11.14 -9.00 13.99
N HIS A 54 -11.08 -9.90 13.01
CA HIS A 54 -10.48 -11.21 13.24
C HIS A 54 -8.99 -11.07 13.62
N SER A 55 -8.48 -11.96 14.48
CA SER A 55 -7.11 -11.87 15.02
C SER A 55 -6.02 -11.79 13.95
N SER A 56 -6.28 -12.38 12.78
CA SER A 56 -5.39 -12.35 11.62
C SER A 56 -5.11 -10.94 11.10
N TYR A 57 -5.95 -9.95 11.37
CA TYR A 57 -5.73 -8.57 10.90
C TYR A 57 -4.45 -7.97 11.49
N LEU A 58 -4.29 -8.03 12.82
CA LEU A 58 -3.11 -7.46 13.49
C LEU A 58 -1.83 -8.24 13.15
N ASP A 59 -1.93 -9.56 13.01
CA ASP A 59 -0.80 -10.39 12.60
C ASP A 59 -0.43 -10.18 11.13
N GLY A 60 -1.43 -9.92 10.29
CA GLY A 60 -1.26 -9.54 8.89
C GLY A 60 -0.51 -8.21 8.74
N LEU A 61 -0.93 -7.16 9.45
CA LEU A 61 -0.25 -5.86 9.44
C LEU A 61 1.25 -5.97 9.77
N LYS A 62 1.62 -6.82 10.73
CA LYS A 62 3.03 -7.08 11.06
C LYS A 62 3.75 -7.80 9.93
N GLN A 63 3.11 -8.78 9.30
CA GLN A 63 3.65 -9.57 8.19
C GLN A 63 3.71 -8.81 6.86
N THR A 64 3.10 -7.64 6.74
CA THR A 64 3.23 -6.77 5.56
C THR A 64 4.28 -5.68 5.74
N GLY A 65 4.86 -5.54 6.93
CA GLY A 65 5.83 -4.50 7.24
C GLY A 65 5.22 -3.12 7.50
N ILE A 66 3.91 -3.05 7.72
CA ILE A 66 3.19 -1.80 7.87
C ILE A 66 3.36 -1.25 9.28
N SER A 67 3.85 -0.02 9.36
CA SER A 67 4.03 0.70 10.61
C SER A 67 2.83 1.59 10.91
N ILE A 68 2.54 1.73 12.21
CA ILE A 68 1.57 2.71 12.70
C ILE A 68 2.16 4.13 12.65
N ASP A 69 3.48 4.28 12.75
CA ASP A 69 4.12 5.58 12.99
C ASP A 69 4.55 6.34 11.72
N HIS A 70 4.62 5.65 10.59
CA HIS A 70 5.01 6.23 9.30
C HIS A 70 4.32 5.52 8.14
N ILE A 71 4.05 6.28 7.08
CA ILE A 71 3.58 5.76 5.80
C ILE A 71 4.56 4.67 5.33
N PRO A 72 4.10 3.50 4.88
CA PRO A 72 4.98 2.43 4.49
C PRO A 72 5.75 2.77 3.21
N ASN A 73 7.01 2.35 3.18
CA ASN A 73 7.82 2.40 1.97
C ASN A 73 7.73 1.06 1.23
N MET A 74 7.45 1.09 -0.08
CA MET A 74 7.28 -0.12 -0.90
C MET A 74 8.50 -1.04 -0.87
N TYR A 75 9.72 -0.49 -0.82
CA TYR A 75 10.93 -1.30 -0.66
C TYR A 75 10.91 -2.08 0.66
N GLY A 76 10.59 -1.39 1.76
CA GLY A 76 10.48 -2.00 3.09
C GLY A 76 9.44 -3.11 3.14
N MET A 77 8.26 -2.86 2.56
CA MET A 77 7.19 -3.87 2.46
C MET A 77 7.63 -5.08 1.63
N ASN A 78 8.21 -4.85 0.45
CA ASN A 78 8.63 -5.93 -0.46
C ASN A 78 9.71 -6.84 0.14
N ARG A 79 10.57 -6.33 1.02
CA ARG A 79 11.53 -7.17 1.75
C ARG A 79 10.86 -8.22 2.62
N ILE A 80 9.72 -7.89 3.21
CA ILE A 80 8.96 -8.78 4.10
C ILE A 80 8.01 -9.65 3.28
N LEU A 81 7.27 -9.06 2.34
CA LEU A 81 6.33 -9.79 1.48
C LEU A 81 7.02 -10.88 0.65
N LYS A 82 8.29 -10.69 0.26
CA LYS A 82 9.07 -11.73 -0.44
C LYS A 82 9.16 -13.03 0.35
N GLU A 83 9.18 -12.97 1.69
CA GLU A 83 9.26 -14.16 2.55
C GLU A 83 8.00 -15.04 2.48
N ILE A 84 6.86 -14.44 2.12
CA ILE A 84 5.57 -15.13 1.95
C ILE A 84 5.17 -15.30 0.47
N GLY A 85 6.07 -14.95 -0.47
CA GLY A 85 5.82 -15.11 -1.91
C GLY A 85 4.93 -14.03 -2.53
N TRP A 86 4.85 -12.85 -1.89
CA TRP A 86 4.09 -11.70 -2.37
C TRP A 86 4.99 -10.50 -2.69
N ALA A 87 4.46 -9.56 -3.45
CA ALA A 87 5.04 -8.24 -3.64
C ALA A 87 3.95 -7.15 -3.56
N ALA A 88 4.36 -5.90 -3.41
CA ALA A 88 3.52 -4.72 -3.49
C ALA A 88 4.10 -3.73 -4.50
N VAL A 89 3.22 -3.08 -5.26
CA VAL A 89 3.57 -2.04 -6.23
C VAL A 89 2.71 -0.80 -5.99
N ALA A 90 3.30 0.37 -6.18
CA ALA A 90 2.56 1.62 -6.14
C ALA A 90 1.88 1.89 -7.49
N VAL A 91 0.70 2.51 -7.48
CA VAL A 91 -0.04 2.95 -8.67
C VAL A 91 -0.64 4.34 -8.46
N ASP A 92 -0.98 5.01 -9.56
CA ASP A 92 -1.80 6.22 -9.53
C ASP A 92 -3.25 5.86 -9.21
N GLY A 93 -3.68 6.10 -7.97
CA GLY A 93 -5.09 6.01 -7.57
C GLY A 93 -5.83 4.79 -8.15
N PHE A 94 -6.77 5.05 -9.06
CA PHE A 94 -7.65 4.02 -9.63
C PHE A 94 -7.06 3.33 -10.87
N ILE A 95 -6.99 2.00 -10.84
CA ILE A 95 -6.72 1.15 -12.00
C ILE A 95 -7.98 0.34 -12.40
N PRO A 96 -8.12 -0.12 -13.65
CA PRO A 96 -9.26 -0.93 -14.06
C PRO A 96 -9.44 -2.17 -13.17
N PRO A 97 -10.67 -2.52 -12.73
CA PRO A 97 -10.89 -3.66 -11.82
C PRO A 97 -10.36 -4.99 -12.35
N ALA A 98 -10.41 -5.20 -13.67
CA ALA A 98 -9.84 -6.40 -14.30
C ALA A 98 -8.32 -6.47 -14.11
N ALA A 99 -7.61 -5.34 -14.27
CA ALA A 99 -6.17 -5.27 -14.04
C ALA A 99 -5.84 -5.49 -12.55
N PHE A 100 -6.60 -4.86 -11.64
CA PHE A 100 -6.45 -5.06 -10.20
C PHE A 100 -6.55 -6.54 -9.82
N MET A 101 -7.59 -7.23 -10.30
CA MET A 101 -7.76 -8.66 -10.04
C MET A 101 -6.65 -9.50 -10.67
N GLU A 102 -6.16 -9.12 -11.84
CA GLU A 102 -5.05 -9.81 -12.50
C GLU A 102 -3.74 -9.69 -11.70
N PHE A 103 -3.43 -8.53 -11.12
CA PHE A 103 -2.27 -8.39 -10.22
C PHE A 103 -2.31 -9.38 -9.04
N GLN A 104 -3.50 -9.61 -8.46
CA GLN A 104 -3.67 -10.57 -7.37
C GLN A 104 -3.36 -12.01 -7.81
N ALA A 105 -3.66 -12.37 -9.07
CA ALA A 105 -3.30 -13.67 -9.63
C ALA A 105 -1.78 -13.88 -9.74
N TYR A 106 -1.00 -12.80 -9.74
CA TYR A 106 0.47 -12.81 -9.71
C TYR A 106 1.05 -12.62 -8.31
N ASN A 107 0.24 -12.62 -7.24
CA ASN A 107 0.65 -12.32 -5.86
C ASN A 107 1.27 -10.93 -5.71
N VAL A 108 0.72 -9.95 -6.43
CA VAL A 108 1.14 -8.55 -6.36
C VAL A 108 -0.02 -7.71 -5.81
N LEU A 109 0.21 -7.08 -4.66
CA LEU A 109 -0.69 -6.09 -4.08
C LEU A 109 -0.50 -4.75 -4.78
N VAL A 110 -1.61 -4.10 -5.11
CA VAL A 110 -1.63 -2.79 -5.72
C VAL A 110 -1.99 -1.78 -4.64
N ILE A 111 -1.11 -0.79 -4.42
CA ILE A 111 -1.29 0.21 -3.37
C ILE A 111 -1.28 1.60 -4.02
N ALA A 112 -2.35 2.38 -3.81
CA ALA A 112 -2.37 3.77 -4.24
C ALA A 112 -1.27 4.56 -3.51
N SER A 113 -0.49 5.38 -4.22
CA SER A 113 0.56 6.18 -3.60
C SER A 113 0.04 7.37 -2.80
N ASP A 114 -1.12 7.89 -3.16
CA ASP A 114 -1.68 9.08 -2.52
C ASP A 114 -2.23 8.78 -1.13
N ILE A 115 -2.25 9.78 -0.26
CA ILE A 115 -2.91 9.74 1.04
C ILE A 115 -4.01 10.79 1.08
N ARG A 116 -5.14 10.46 1.74
CA ARG A 116 -6.22 11.41 1.96
C ARG A 116 -5.75 12.71 2.64
N GLN A 117 -6.51 13.77 2.40
CA GLN A 117 -6.25 15.09 2.94
C GLN A 117 -6.76 15.22 4.38
N LEU A 118 -6.20 16.17 5.13
CA LEU A 118 -6.54 16.40 6.55
C LEU A 118 -8.01 16.79 6.75
N ASP A 119 -8.58 17.54 5.82
CA ASP A 119 -9.99 17.95 5.83
C ASP A 119 -10.97 16.80 5.56
N HIS A 120 -10.47 15.69 4.97
CA HIS A 120 -11.22 14.48 4.64
C HIS A 120 -10.65 13.25 5.37
N ILE A 121 -10.10 13.44 6.58
CA ILE A 121 -9.37 12.40 7.31
C ILE A 121 -10.23 11.16 7.61
N GLU A 122 -11.52 11.36 7.88
CA GLU A 122 -12.45 10.29 8.23
C GLU A 122 -12.86 9.45 7.00
N TYR A 123 -12.92 10.05 5.82
CA TYR A 123 -13.40 9.38 4.61
C TYR A 123 -12.96 10.07 3.32
N THR A 124 -12.52 9.27 2.35
CA THR A 124 -12.33 9.66 0.96
C THR A 124 -12.98 8.62 0.04
N PRO A 125 -13.63 9.02 -1.07
CA PRO A 125 -14.23 8.07 -2.02
C PRO A 125 -13.20 7.35 -2.89
N ALA A 126 -12.04 7.96 -3.13
CA ALA A 126 -10.95 7.34 -3.89
C ALA A 126 -10.07 6.48 -2.96
N PRO A 127 -9.60 5.30 -3.41
CA PRO A 127 -8.66 4.49 -2.64
C PRO A 127 -7.36 5.26 -2.46
N ASP A 128 -6.83 5.21 -1.23
CA ASP A 128 -5.58 5.83 -0.82
C ASP A 128 -4.68 4.80 -0.14
N ILE A 129 -3.45 5.18 0.16
CA ILE A 129 -2.47 4.29 0.79
C ILE A 129 -2.94 3.71 2.13
N ILE A 130 -3.83 4.40 2.84
CA ILE A 130 -4.43 3.89 4.08
C ILE A 130 -5.41 2.76 3.75
N HIS A 131 -6.29 2.94 2.75
CA HIS A 131 -7.26 1.93 2.35
C HIS A 131 -6.60 0.64 1.87
N GLU A 132 -5.62 0.75 0.96
CA GLU A 132 -4.99 -0.44 0.36
C GLU A 132 -3.89 -1.04 1.25
N GLY A 133 -3.19 -0.20 2.02
CA GLY A 133 -2.14 -0.66 2.91
C GLY A 133 -2.71 -1.32 4.16
N ALA A 134 -3.69 -0.68 4.81
CA ALA A 134 -4.14 -1.06 6.15
C ALA A 134 -5.62 -1.47 6.22
N GLY A 135 -6.29 -1.66 5.09
CA GLY A 135 -7.67 -2.14 5.01
C GLY A 135 -7.84 -3.64 5.26
#